data_AF-A0A0H2ZX72-F1
#
_entry.id   AF-A0A0H2ZX72-F1
#
_cell.length_a   1.000
_cell.length_b   1.000
_cell.length_c   1.000
_cell.angle_alpha   90.00
_cell.angle_beta   90.00
_cell.angle_gamma   90.00
#
_symmetry.space_group_name_H-M   'P 1'
#
loop_
_entity.id
_entity.type
_entity.pdbx_description
1 polymer ?
#
loop_
_entity_poly.entity_id
_entity_poly.type
_entity_poly.pdbx_seq_one_letter_code
_entity_poly.pdbx_strand_id
1 'polypeptide(L)'
;MTRFVTHDPTAAAAATDALCEAAKSLAATITVASTKLNPHPEDPFTADDALAGLERWVRGEKARRRRVGHMLLLLVETGVSERALADRLGLGRHAVSQMVADARVEREAGA
;
A
#
# COMPACT_ATOMS: atom_id res chain seq x y z
N MET A 1 18.97 -1.67 -10.70
CA MET A 1 19.27 -1.98 -9.29
C MET A 1 18.79 -0.82 -8.44
N THR A 2 18.02 -1.04 -7.37
CA THR A 2 17.61 0.04 -6.46
C THR A 2 18.71 0.25 -5.44
N ARG A 3 19.27 1.48 -5.36
CA ARG A 3 20.23 1.83 -4.33
C ARG A 3 19.47 2.28 -3.08
N PHE A 4 19.80 1.70 -1.93
CA PHE A 4 19.34 2.14 -0.63
C PHE A 4 20.38 3.10 -0.06
N VAL A 5 19.97 4.31 0.29
CA VAL A 5 20.82 5.32 0.93
C VAL A 5 20.15 5.73 2.24
N THR A 6 20.72 5.27 3.35
CA THR A 6 20.20 5.51 4.69
C THR A 6 20.83 6.76 5.29
N HIS A 7 20.01 7.73 5.68
CA HIS A 7 20.45 8.95 6.35
C HIS A 7 20.24 8.91 7.88
N ASP A 8 19.29 8.10 8.34
CA ASP A 8 19.02 7.83 9.75
C ASP A 8 19.01 6.31 9.97
N PRO A 9 20.09 5.73 10.51
CA PRO A 9 20.19 4.29 10.72
C PRO A 9 19.14 3.74 11.69
N THR A 10 18.74 4.52 12.70
CA THR A 10 17.75 4.10 13.71
C THR A 10 16.37 4.05 13.09
N ALA A 11 15.97 5.09 12.36
CA ALA A 11 14.71 5.11 11.63
C ALA A 11 14.66 4.00 10.57
N ALA A 12 15.76 3.73 9.87
CA ALA A 12 15.82 2.66 8.88
C ALA A 12 15.67 1.26 9.50
N ALA A 13 16.25 1.01 10.67
CA ALA A 13 16.08 -0.25 11.39
C ALA A 13 14.61 -0.44 11.82
N ALA A 14 14.02 0.57 12.46
CA ALA A 14 12.62 0.53 12.87
C ALA A 14 11.67 0.36 11.67
N ALA A 15 11.94 1.04 10.55
CA ALA A 15 11.17 0.90 9.33
C ALA A 15 11.28 -0.52 8.75
N THR A 16 12.48 -1.10 8.74
CA THR A 16 12.73 -2.47 8.27
C THR A 16 11.92 -3.49 9.09
N ASP A 17 11.92 -3.35 10.41
CA ASP A 17 11.14 -4.22 11.31
C ASP A 17 9.63 -4.10 11.05
N ALA A 18 9.15 -2.90 10.73
CA ALA A 18 7.74 -2.63 10.47
C ALA A 18 7.25 -3.11 9.07
N LEU A 19 8.15 -3.35 8.11
CA LEU A 19 7.78 -3.72 6.73
C LEU A 19 6.90 -4.98 6.67
N CYS A 20 7.21 -5.99 7.50
CA CYS A 20 6.47 -7.25 7.51
C CYS A 20 4.99 -7.04 7.88
N GLU A 21 4.72 -6.28 8.94
CA GLU A 21 3.35 -6.00 9.39
C GLU A 21 2.62 -5.07 8.43
N ALA A 22 3.30 -4.08 7.87
CA ALA A 22 2.73 -3.23 6.82
C ALA A 22 2.32 -4.07 5.59
N ALA A 23 3.12 -5.07 5.21
CA ALA A 23 2.84 -5.94 4.07
C ALA A 23 1.63 -6.84 4.36
N LYS A 24 1.57 -7.44 5.55
CA LYS A 24 0.41 -8.23 6.00
C LYS A 24 -0.87 -7.39 6.01
N SER A 25 -0.80 -6.16 6.52
CA SER A 25 -1.96 -5.26 6.58
C SER A 25 -2.47 -4.86 5.19
N LEU A 26 -1.56 -4.56 4.26
CA LEU A 26 -1.90 -4.31 2.85
C LEU A 26 -2.53 -5.55 2.20
N ALA A 27 -1.90 -6.72 2.37
CA ALA A 27 -2.40 -7.97 1.83
C ALA A 27 -3.81 -8.30 2.33
N ALA A 28 -4.05 -8.21 3.65
CA ALA A 28 -5.37 -8.42 4.24
C ALA A 28 -6.42 -7.46 3.66
N THR A 29 -6.05 -6.18 3.49
CA THR A 29 -6.96 -5.17 2.91
C THR A 29 -7.33 -5.51 1.46
N ILE A 30 -6.36 -5.96 0.66
CA ILE A 30 -6.60 -6.41 -0.72
C ILE A 30 -7.51 -7.63 -0.72
N THR A 31 -7.19 -8.67 0.04
CA THR A 31 -7.95 -9.93 0.11
C THR A 31 -9.42 -9.69 0.45
N VAL A 32 -9.69 -8.88 1.48
CA VAL A 32 -11.06 -8.56 1.90
C VAL A 32 -11.79 -7.77 0.81
N ALA A 33 -11.12 -6.81 0.17
CA ALA A 33 -11.72 -6.01 -0.89
C ALA A 33 -11.98 -6.84 -2.17
N SER A 34 -11.17 -7.85 -2.45
CA SER A 34 -11.25 -8.68 -3.66
C SER A 34 -12.05 -9.97 -3.49
N THR A 35 -12.52 -10.31 -2.28
CA THR A 35 -13.10 -11.64 -2.00
C THR A 35 -14.22 -12.02 -2.98
N LYS A 36 -15.16 -11.10 -3.25
CA LYS A 36 -16.27 -11.33 -4.20
C LYS A 36 -15.86 -11.25 -5.67
N LEU A 37 -14.69 -10.66 -5.96
CA LEU A 37 -14.10 -10.60 -7.30
C LEU A 37 -13.22 -11.83 -7.61
N ASN A 38 -13.11 -12.77 -6.68
CA ASN A 38 -12.35 -14.01 -6.84
C ASN A 38 -13.28 -15.23 -6.67
N PRO A 39 -14.26 -15.44 -7.58
CA PRO A 39 -15.18 -16.57 -7.48
C PRO A 39 -14.47 -17.90 -7.73
N HIS A 40 -15.00 -18.98 -7.14
CA HIS A 40 -14.58 -20.32 -7.49
C HIS A 40 -15.31 -20.81 -8.75
N PRO A 41 -14.64 -21.54 -9.66
CA PRO A 41 -15.25 -22.01 -10.90
C PRO A 41 -16.51 -22.88 -10.71
N GLU A 42 -16.59 -23.56 -9.57
CA GLU A 42 -17.68 -24.48 -9.21
C GLU A 42 -18.92 -23.76 -8.65
N ASP A 43 -18.77 -22.48 -8.25
CA ASP A 43 -19.84 -21.71 -7.62
C ASP A 43 -20.66 -20.94 -8.66
N PRO A 44 -22.01 -20.93 -8.57
CA PRO A 44 -22.82 -20.03 -9.37
C PRO A 44 -22.41 -18.57 -9.13
N PHE A 45 -22.06 -17.86 -10.20
CA PHE A 45 -21.65 -16.46 -10.14
C PHE A 45 -22.58 -15.60 -10.99
N THR A 46 -23.24 -14.62 -10.36
CA THR A 46 -24.25 -13.78 -11.00
C THR A 46 -23.71 -12.39 -11.33
N ALA A 47 -24.46 -11.63 -12.15
CA ALA A 47 -24.16 -10.23 -12.40
C ALA A 47 -24.21 -9.38 -11.11
N ASP A 48 -25.12 -9.70 -10.18
CA ASP A 48 -25.24 -9.00 -8.89
C ASP A 48 -24.01 -9.26 -8.00
N ASP A 49 -23.46 -10.48 -8.01
CA ASP A 49 -22.21 -10.78 -7.30
C ASP A 49 -21.03 -9.96 -7.86
N ALA A 50 -20.94 -9.84 -9.19
CA ALA A 50 -19.91 -9.03 -9.84
C ALA A 50 -20.04 -7.55 -9.47
N LEU A 51 -21.27 -7.01 -9.50
CA LEU A 51 -21.54 -5.61 -9.14
C LEU A 51 -21.21 -5.35 -7.66
N ALA A 52 -21.65 -6.22 -6.76
CA ALA A 52 -21.36 -6.11 -5.33
C ALA A 52 -19.86 -6.20 -5.03
N GLY A 53 -19.15 -7.09 -5.73
CA GLY A 53 -17.69 -7.20 -5.66
C GLY A 53 -16.99 -5.91 -6.12
N LEU A 54 -17.41 -5.38 -7.27
CA LEU A 54 -16.84 -4.14 -7.82
C LEU A 54 -17.13 -2.93 -6.90
N GLU A 55 -18.35 -2.82 -6.38
CA GLU A 55 -18.74 -1.76 -5.45
C GLU A 55 -17.85 -1.77 -4.21
N ARG A 56 -17.67 -2.94 -3.59
CA ARG A 56 -16.77 -3.09 -2.43
C ARG A 56 -15.34 -2.72 -2.81
N TRP A 57 -14.86 -3.17 -3.96
CA TRP A 57 -13.52 -2.84 -4.43
C TRP A 57 -13.35 -1.32 -4.58
N VAL A 58 -14.24 -0.63 -5.29
CA VAL A 58 -14.15 0.81 -5.52
C VAL A 58 -14.24 1.58 -4.20
N ARG A 59 -15.19 1.24 -3.32
CA ARG A 59 -15.33 1.91 -2.01
C ARG A 59 -14.13 1.71 -1.10
N GLY A 60 -13.42 0.59 -1.24
CA GLY A 60 -12.19 0.30 -0.49
C GLY A 60 -10.95 1.04 -0.97
N GLU A 61 -11.02 1.80 -2.07
CA GLU A 61 -9.85 2.43 -2.70
C GLU A 61 -9.08 3.35 -1.74
N LYS A 62 -9.78 4.17 -0.96
CA LYS A 62 -9.13 5.06 0.02
C LYS A 62 -8.31 4.27 1.04
N ALA A 63 -8.86 3.17 1.56
CA ALA A 63 -8.17 2.35 2.55
C ALA A 63 -6.95 1.63 1.94
N ARG A 64 -7.07 1.09 0.72
CA ARG A 64 -5.92 0.51 0.01
C ARG A 64 -4.83 1.53 -0.24
N ARG A 65 -5.20 2.71 -0.76
CA ARG A 65 -4.27 3.81 -1.04
C ARG A 65 -3.51 4.24 0.22
N ARG A 66 -4.19 4.30 1.36
CA ARG A 66 -3.60 4.56 2.67
C ARG A 66 -2.53 3.53 3.05
N ARG A 67 -2.83 2.23 2.91
CA ARG A 67 -1.88 1.14 3.18
C ARG A 67 -0.68 1.17 2.24
N VAL A 68 -0.89 1.51 0.97
CA VAL A 68 0.20 1.73 0.00
C VAL A 68 1.07 2.90 0.44
N GLY A 69 0.49 4.05 0.80
CA GLY A 69 1.25 5.21 1.30
C GLY A 69 2.12 4.88 2.51
N HIS A 70 1.58 4.13 3.46
CA HIS A 70 2.36 3.65 4.61
C HIS A 70 3.54 2.77 4.20
N MET A 71 3.34 1.83 3.27
CA MET A 71 4.43 1.01 2.73
C MET A 71 5.51 1.86 2.04
N LEU A 72 5.09 2.87 1.25
CA LEU A 72 6.02 3.78 0.58
C LEU A 72 6.85 4.57 1.58
N LEU A 73 6.24 5.07 2.67
CA LEU A 73 6.94 5.76 3.74
C LEU A 73 8.04 4.89 4.35
N LEU A 74 7.72 3.65 4.73
CA LEU A 74 8.71 2.73 5.30
C LEU A 74 9.85 2.45 4.31
N LEU A 75 9.53 2.23 3.03
CA LEU A 75 10.56 2.04 2.00
C LEU A 75 11.47 3.27 1.85
N VAL A 76 10.92 4.48 1.92
CA VAL A 76 11.72 5.71 1.94
C VAL A 76 12.63 5.77 3.16
N GLU A 77 12.12 5.42 4.35
CA GLU A 77 12.88 5.42 5.60
C GLU A 77 13.99 4.37 5.62
N THR A 78 13.80 3.22 4.96
CA THR A 78 14.89 2.25 4.70
C THR A 78 15.95 2.75 3.71
N GLY A 79 15.69 3.86 3.01
CA GLY A 79 16.64 4.52 2.12
C GLY A 79 16.31 4.41 0.63
N VAL A 80 15.12 3.94 0.24
CA VAL A 80 14.69 3.97 -1.16
C VAL A 80 14.28 5.38 -1.56
N SER A 81 14.88 5.95 -2.61
CA SER A 81 14.43 7.25 -3.11
C SER A 81 13.00 7.20 -3.66
N GLU A 82 12.20 8.26 -3.46
CA GLU A 82 10.85 8.40 -4.04
C GLU A 82 10.86 8.28 -5.58
N ARG A 83 11.93 8.76 -6.24
CA ARG A 83 12.12 8.56 -7.68
C ARG A 83 12.16 7.08 -8.04
N ALA A 84 12.97 6.29 -7.34
CA ALA A 84 13.09 4.86 -7.61
C ALA A 84 11.77 4.13 -7.35
N LEU A 85 10.98 4.56 -6.35
CA LEU A 85 9.64 4.03 -6.11
C LEU A 85 8.69 4.37 -7.26
N ALA A 86 8.67 5.62 -7.70
CA ALA A 86 7.86 6.07 -8.84
C ALA A 86 8.19 5.27 -10.11
N ASP A 87 9.48 5.17 -10.45
CA ASP A 87 9.96 4.48 -11.65
C ASP A 87 9.63 2.96 -11.58
N ARG A 88 9.71 2.31 -10.42
CA ARG A 88 9.43 0.86 -10.25
C ARG A 88 7.96 0.51 -10.18
N LEU A 89 7.13 1.41 -9.65
CA LEU A 89 5.69 1.18 -9.48
C LEU A 89 4.87 1.71 -10.65
N GLY A 90 5.51 2.37 -11.62
CA GLY A 90 4.81 3.03 -12.73
C GLY A 90 3.94 4.21 -12.26
N LEU A 91 4.30 4.83 -11.13
CA LEU A 91 3.56 5.95 -10.55
C LEU A 91 4.24 7.28 -10.89
N GLY A 92 3.45 8.35 -10.95
CA GLY A 92 4.00 9.71 -11.05
C GLY A 92 4.77 10.08 -9.78
N ARG A 93 5.91 10.77 -9.91
CA ARG A 93 6.73 11.19 -8.77
C ARG A 93 5.95 12.03 -7.76
N HIS A 94 5.12 12.95 -8.25
CA HIS A 94 4.26 13.76 -7.40
C HIS A 94 3.28 12.90 -6.61
N ALA A 95 2.72 11.84 -7.22
CA ALA A 95 1.81 10.94 -6.54
C ALA A 95 2.51 10.16 -5.41
N VAL A 96 3.72 9.67 -5.64
CA VAL A 96 4.54 9.01 -4.60
C VAL A 96 4.84 9.97 -3.46
N SER A 97 5.29 11.20 -3.78
CA SER A 97 5.62 12.21 -2.78
C SER A 97 4.41 12.59 -1.90
N GLN A 98 3.24 12.79 -2.52
CA GLN A 98 2.00 13.05 -1.78
C GLN A 98 1.59 11.87 -0.89
N MET A 99 1.66 10.63 -1.39
CA MET A 99 1.34 9.45 -0.58
C MET A 99 2.27 9.28 0.63
N VAL A 100 3.57 9.59 0.47
CA VAL A 100 4.54 9.56 1.56
C VAL A 100 4.25 10.67 2.57
N ALA A 101 3.95 11.88 2.11
CA ALA A 101 3.58 13.00 2.97
C ALA A 101 2.30 12.71 3.79
N ASP A 102 1.24 12.23 3.13
CA ASP A 102 -0.01 11.84 3.77
C ASP A 102 0.23 10.76 4.85
N ALA A 103 1.03 9.74 4.52
CA ALA A 103 1.35 8.66 5.46
C ALA A 103 2.14 9.14 6.68
N ARG A 104 2.99 10.17 6.54
CA ARG A 104 3.69 10.79 7.68
C ARG A 104 2.69 11.49 8.60
N VAL A 105 1.83 12.34 8.03
CA VAL A 105 0.79 13.06 8.78
C VAL A 105 -0.12 12.08 9.52
N GLU A 106 -0.54 11.00 8.87
CA GLU A 106 -1.38 9.98 9.51
C GLU A 106 -0.67 9.22 10.64
N ARG A 107 0.63 8.95 10.51
CA ARG A 107 1.42 8.32 11.57
C ARG A 107 1.55 9.25 12.77
N GLU A 108 1.82 10.52 12.52
CA GLU A 108 1.94 11.56 13.56
C GLU A 108 0.61 11.82 14.28
N ALA A 109 -0.52 11.78 13.56
CA ALA A 109 -1.85 11.93 14.16
C ALA A 109 -2.32 10.71 14.98
N GLY A 110 -1.66 9.56 14.81
CA GLY A 110 -1.98 8.30 15.51
C GLY A 110 -0.96 7.89 16.58
N ALA A 111 0.09 8.68 16.79
CA ALA A 111 1.11 8.52 17.84
C ALA A 111 0.69 9.26 19.12
#